data_AF-A0A419YTC3-F1
#
_entry.id   AF-A0A419YTC3-F1
#
_cell.length_a   1.000
_cell.length_b   1.000
_cell.length_c   1.000
_cell.angle_alpha   90.00
_cell.angle_beta   90.00
_cell.angle_gamma   90.00
#
_symmetry.space_group_name_H-M   'P 1'
#
loop_
_entity.id
_entity.type
_entity.pdbx_description
1 polymer ?
#
loop_
_entity_poly.entity_id
_entity_poly.type
_entity_poly.pdbx_seq_one_letter_code
_entity_poly.pdbx_strand_id
1 'polypeptide(L)'
;MSGTVTAVSSNGAYAFTKPNRDVIRLLPGLGVEGDVHAGVTVKHRSRVAQDPTQPNLRQVHLIHGELFDELAEAGFTVAPGQLGENVTTRGVDLLALPTGALLHLGADAVVEVTGLRNPCAQIDGFRAGLLKQVVGRDASGQVVRKAGIMGVVLAGGEIRPGDPLTVTLPDGPHRPLERV
;
A
#
# COMPACT_ATOMS: atom_id res chain seq x y z
N MET A 1 -7.59 0.47 -16.90
CA MET A 1 -7.87 1.47 -15.84
C MET A 1 -6.60 2.30 -15.64
N SER A 2 -6.73 3.62 -15.56
CA SER A 2 -5.60 4.55 -15.47
C SER A 2 -5.78 5.51 -14.29
N GLY A 3 -4.69 5.81 -13.62
CA GLY A 3 -4.60 6.76 -12.52
C GLY A 3 -3.25 7.44 -12.52
N THR A 4 -2.88 8.01 -11.37
CA THR A 4 -1.64 8.76 -11.21
C THR A 4 -1.06 8.53 -9.83
N VAL A 5 0.26 8.46 -9.74
CA VAL A 5 0.99 8.52 -8.47
C VAL A 5 0.99 9.96 -7.98
N THR A 6 0.43 10.23 -6.81
CA THR A 6 0.35 11.59 -6.26
C THR A 6 1.45 11.90 -5.26
N ALA A 7 2.00 10.87 -4.61
CA ALA A 7 3.13 11.00 -3.69
C ALA A 7 3.88 9.67 -3.58
N VAL A 8 5.16 9.78 -3.24
CA VAL A 8 6.02 8.64 -2.91
C VAL A 8 6.75 8.89 -1.60
N SER A 9 6.91 7.84 -0.79
CA SER A 9 7.42 7.95 0.57
C SER A 9 8.28 6.74 0.94
N SER A 10 9.35 6.98 1.70
CA SER A 10 10.24 5.92 2.20
C SER A 10 10.90 6.29 3.51
N ASN A 11 11.14 5.28 4.35
CA ASN A 11 11.83 5.48 5.62
C ASN A 11 12.76 4.30 5.94
N GLY A 12 14.04 4.60 6.18
CA GLY A 12 15.01 3.60 6.64
C GLY A 12 14.91 3.26 8.13
N ALA A 13 14.10 4.00 8.89
CA ALA A 13 13.82 3.72 10.30
C ALA A 13 12.45 3.04 10.48
N TYR A 14 12.34 2.18 11.50
CA TYR A 14 11.05 1.63 11.95
C TYR A 14 10.19 2.73 12.59
N ALA A 15 9.48 3.47 11.76
CA ALA A 15 8.48 4.45 12.15
C ALA A 15 7.14 4.13 11.45
N PHE A 16 6.03 4.56 12.07
CA PHE A 16 4.70 4.37 11.48
C PHE A 16 4.52 5.21 10.20
N THR A 17 4.94 6.48 10.26
CA THR A 17 4.87 7.42 9.14
C THR A 17 6.16 7.37 8.30
N LYS A 18 6.01 7.56 6.99
CA LYS A 18 7.11 7.70 6.04
C LYS A 18 7.16 9.15 5.53
N PRO A 19 8.32 9.83 5.55
CA PRO A 19 8.45 11.13 4.90
C PRO A 19 8.34 10.97 3.38
N ASN A 20 7.75 11.99 2.73
CA ASN A 20 7.69 12.06 1.28
C ASN A 20 9.08 12.28 0.68
N ARG A 21 9.24 11.78 -0.54
CA ARG A 21 10.43 11.91 -1.38
C ARG A 21 10.02 12.46 -2.74
N ASP A 22 10.96 13.09 -3.43
CA ASP A 22 10.75 13.49 -4.83
C ASP A 22 10.74 12.27 -5.77
N VAL A 23 11.44 11.22 -5.36
CA VAL A 23 11.56 9.95 -6.08
C VAL A 23 11.80 8.81 -5.09
N ILE A 24 11.27 7.63 -5.38
CA ILE A 24 11.72 6.38 -4.77
C ILE A 24 12.06 5.36 -5.87
N ARG A 25 12.97 4.43 -5.57
CA ARG A 25 13.34 3.34 -6.47
C ARG A 25 12.77 2.02 -5.96
N LEU A 26 12.06 1.31 -6.82
CA LEU A 26 11.61 -0.06 -6.56
C LEU A 26 12.68 -1.06 -7.00
N LEU A 27 12.93 -2.04 -6.15
CA LEU A 27 13.89 -3.11 -6.35
C LEU A 27 13.15 -4.45 -6.45
N PRO A 28 13.28 -5.20 -7.56
CA PRO A 28 12.59 -6.48 -7.76
C PRO A 28 12.79 -7.45 -6.59
N GLY A 29 11.69 -8.01 -6.09
CA GLY A 29 11.71 -8.97 -4.98
C GLY A 29 12.17 -8.39 -3.63
N LEU A 30 12.44 -7.09 -3.53
CA LEU A 30 12.94 -6.45 -2.32
C LEU A 30 12.00 -5.36 -1.82
N GLY A 31 11.40 -4.54 -2.68
CA GLY A 31 10.58 -3.40 -2.29
C GLY A 31 11.25 -2.06 -2.55
N VAL A 32 11.05 -1.08 -1.68
CA VAL A 32 11.58 0.28 -1.87
C VAL A 32 13.02 0.39 -1.38
N GLU A 33 13.93 0.87 -2.22
CA GLU A 33 15.34 1.11 -1.88
C GLU A 33 15.45 2.00 -0.62
N GLY A 34 16.24 1.54 0.36
CA GLY A 34 16.45 2.26 1.61
C GLY A 34 15.26 2.25 2.59
N ASP A 35 14.16 1.55 2.28
CA ASP A 35 13.04 1.38 3.21
C ASP A 35 13.27 0.23 4.18
N VAL A 36 12.91 0.44 5.45
CA VAL A 36 13.09 -0.56 6.50
C VAL A 36 12.29 -1.85 6.27
N HIS A 37 11.24 -1.79 5.43
CA HIS A 37 10.44 -2.97 5.09
C HIS A 37 10.96 -3.72 3.86
N ALA A 38 12.06 -3.28 3.27
CA ALA A 38 12.64 -3.92 2.10
C ALA A 38 13.34 -5.23 2.46
N GLY A 39 13.16 -6.24 1.62
CA GLY A 39 13.88 -7.51 1.64
C GLY A 39 13.02 -8.71 1.24
N VAL A 40 13.70 -9.83 1.00
CA VAL A 40 13.08 -11.07 0.49
C VAL A 40 12.12 -11.70 1.50
N THR A 41 12.45 -11.65 2.78
CA THR A 41 11.62 -12.18 3.87
C THR A 41 10.91 -11.08 4.66
N VAL A 42 9.85 -11.45 5.36
CA VAL A 42 9.04 -10.53 6.16
C VAL A 42 9.91 -9.63 7.06
N LYS A 43 9.64 -8.33 7.04
CA LYS A 43 10.38 -7.33 7.83
C LYS A 43 9.56 -6.72 8.97
N HIS A 44 8.25 -6.99 9.00
CA HIS A 44 7.38 -6.49 10.06
C HIS A 44 7.66 -7.22 11.37
N ARG A 45 8.02 -6.47 12.43
CA ARG A 45 8.52 -7.00 13.71
C ARG A 45 7.65 -8.11 14.30
N SER A 46 6.32 -7.95 14.26
CA SER A 46 5.41 -8.97 14.83
C SER A 46 5.41 -10.29 14.06
N ARG A 47 5.66 -10.26 12.75
CA ARG A 47 5.69 -11.46 11.90
C ARG A 47 7.06 -12.11 11.89
N VAL A 48 8.13 -11.30 11.92
CA VAL A 48 9.49 -11.79 12.16
C VAL A 48 9.56 -12.61 13.45
N ALA A 49 8.87 -12.17 14.50
CA ALA A 49 8.79 -12.90 15.76
C ALA A 49 7.99 -14.22 15.66
N GLN A 50 7.10 -14.36 14.67
CA GLN A 50 6.34 -15.60 14.43
C GLN A 50 7.14 -16.58 13.55
N ASP A 51 7.63 -16.10 12.42
CA ASP A 51 8.49 -16.85 11.50
C ASP A 51 9.24 -15.87 10.57
N PRO A 52 10.56 -15.73 10.72
CA PRO A 52 11.37 -14.80 9.94
C PRO A 52 11.65 -15.27 8.51
N THR A 53 11.29 -16.51 8.14
CA THR A 53 11.58 -17.11 6.83
C THR A 53 10.47 -16.88 5.81
N GLN A 54 9.29 -16.40 6.24
CA GLN A 54 8.17 -16.16 5.34
C GLN A 54 8.52 -15.15 4.23
N PRO A 55 8.10 -15.41 2.97
CA PRO A 55 8.24 -14.45 1.88
C PRO A 55 7.63 -13.09 2.23
N ASN A 56 8.29 -12.02 1.81
CA ASN A 56 7.77 -10.67 2.01
C ASN A 56 6.70 -10.36 0.97
N LEU A 57 5.42 -10.55 1.32
CA LEU A 57 4.28 -10.14 0.49
C LEU A 57 3.94 -8.64 0.63
N ARG A 58 4.77 -7.89 1.35
CA ARG A 58 4.51 -6.56 1.88
C ARG A 58 5.61 -5.56 1.48
N GLN A 59 6.18 -5.75 0.30
CA GLN A 59 7.33 -4.99 -0.19
C GLN A 59 6.98 -3.53 -0.50
N VAL A 60 5.77 -3.28 -0.99
CA VAL A 60 5.24 -1.94 -1.28
C VAL A 60 3.83 -1.82 -0.71
N HIS A 61 3.57 -0.74 0.02
CA HIS A 61 2.24 -0.39 0.53
C HIS A 61 1.68 0.77 -0.31
N LEU A 62 0.46 0.62 -0.84
CA LEU A 62 -0.20 1.63 -1.66
C LEU A 62 -1.55 2.04 -1.04
N ILE A 63 -1.82 3.34 -1.00
CA ILE A 63 -3.12 3.90 -0.58
C ILE A 63 -3.69 4.78 -1.70
N HIS A 64 -5.00 4.72 -1.90
CA HIS A 64 -5.73 5.59 -2.80
C HIS A 64 -6.05 6.90 -2.07
N GLY A 65 -5.75 8.03 -2.71
CA GLY A 65 -5.87 9.36 -2.12
C GLY A 65 -7.31 9.76 -1.82
N GLU A 66 -8.27 9.12 -2.48
CA GLU A 66 -9.70 9.25 -2.23
C GLU A 66 -10.05 8.84 -0.78
N LEU A 67 -9.29 7.91 -0.16
CA LEU A 67 -9.43 7.63 1.27
C LEU A 67 -9.14 8.87 2.12
N PHE A 68 -8.15 9.68 1.75
CA PHE A 68 -7.79 10.86 2.52
C PHE A 68 -8.86 11.94 2.44
N ASP A 69 -9.58 12.02 1.32
CA ASP A 69 -10.74 12.90 1.17
C ASP A 69 -11.88 12.42 2.08
N GLU A 70 -12.21 11.12 2.07
CA GLU A 70 -13.20 10.53 2.99
C GLU A 70 -12.85 10.78 4.47
N LEU A 71 -11.57 10.63 4.81
CA LEU A 71 -11.09 10.86 6.17
C LEU A 71 -11.18 12.34 6.56
N ALA A 72 -10.88 13.27 5.65
CA ALA A 72 -11.00 14.70 5.90
C ALA A 72 -12.46 15.10 6.17
N GLU A 73 -13.42 14.56 5.42
CA GLU A 73 -14.85 14.76 5.67
C GLU A 73 -15.27 14.24 7.06
N ALA A 74 -14.67 13.14 7.50
CA ALA A 74 -14.86 12.59 8.85
C ALA A 74 -14.10 13.36 9.96
N GLY A 75 -13.43 14.48 9.64
CA GLY A 75 -12.68 15.32 10.58
C GLY A 75 -11.24 14.88 10.82
N PHE A 76 -10.69 13.99 9.99
CA PHE A 76 -9.33 13.47 10.11
C PHE A 76 -8.45 13.95 8.95
N THR A 77 -7.65 15.00 9.17
CA THR A 77 -6.60 15.39 8.23
C THR A 77 -5.44 14.39 8.23
N VAL A 78 -5.25 13.69 7.11
CA VAL A 78 -4.16 12.74 6.88
C VAL A 78 -3.45 13.11 5.58
N ALA A 79 -2.13 13.29 5.64
CA ALA A 79 -1.29 13.56 4.48
C ALA A 79 -0.64 12.28 3.94
N PRO A 80 -0.19 12.26 2.67
CA PRO A 80 0.59 11.15 2.12
C PRO A 80 1.78 10.75 3.00
N GLY A 81 2.03 9.45 3.06
CA GLY A 81 3.04 8.78 3.88
C GLY A 81 2.65 8.62 5.35
N GLN A 82 1.61 9.30 5.84
CA GLN A 82 1.26 9.29 7.27
C GLN A 82 0.68 7.98 7.76
N LEU A 83 0.04 7.20 6.89
CA LEU A 83 -0.44 5.84 7.20
C LEU A 83 0.59 4.76 6.86
N GLY A 84 1.83 5.17 6.56
CA GLY A 84 2.97 4.30 6.31
C GLY A 84 2.97 3.68 4.92
N GLU A 85 2.21 4.22 3.98
CA GLU A 85 2.27 3.85 2.57
C GLU A 85 3.51 4.38 1.89
N ASN A 86 3.99 3.63 0.91
CA ASN A 86 5.09 4.02 0.04
C ASN A 86 4.60 4.83 -1.16
N VAL A 87 3.39 4.56 -1.62
CA VAL A 87 2.82 5.19 -2.83
C VAL A 87 1.39 5.61 -2.52
N THR A 88 1.10 6.89 -2.72
CA THR A 88 -0.27 7.39 -2.79
C THR A 88 -0.67 7.51 -4.25
N THR A 89 -1.86 7.03 -4.60
CA THR A 89 -2.36 7.02 -5.97
C THR A 89 -3.73 7.70 -6.05
N ARG A 90 -4.20 8.07 -7.24
CA ARG A 90 -5.58 8.49 -7.50
C ARG A 90 -6.09 7.94 -8.83
N GLY A 91 -7.40 7.82 -8.97
CA GLY A 91 -8.07 7.43 -10.22
C GLY A 91 -8.20 5.92 -10.44
N VAL A 92 -7.73 5.11 -9.51
CA VAL A 92 -7.90 3.65 -9.53
C VAL A 92 -8.47 3.19 -8.20
N ASP A 93 -9.58 2.44 -8.26
CA ASP A 93 -10.10 1.74 -7.09
C ASP A 93 -9.18 0.56 -6.74
N LEU A 94 -8.18 0.84 -5.91
CA LEU A 94 -7.19 -0.16 -5.48
C LEU A 94 -7.84 -1.33 -4.73
N LEU A 95 -8.93 -1.10 -4.00
CA LEU A 95 -9.54 -2.10 -3.13
C LEU A 95 -10.37 -3.10 -3.92
N ALA A 96 -10.89 -2.70 -5.09
CA ALA A 96 -11.63 -3.56 -6.01
C ALA A 96 -10.74 -4.38 -6.97
N LEU A 97 -9.43 -4.16 -6.96
CA LEU A 97 -8.52 -4.93 -7.80
C LEU A 97 -8.48 -6.41 -7.38
N PRO A 98 -8.30 -7.35 -8.31
CA PRO A 98 -8.10 -8.75 -7.94
C PRO A 98 -6.67 -9.01 -7.46
N THR A 99 -6.51 -10.06 -6.66
CA THR A 99 -5.18 -10.60 -6.32
C THR A 99 -4.45 -10.99 -7.62
N GLY A 100 -3.19 -10.57 -7.76
CA GLY A 100 -2.39 -10.79 -8.97
C GLY A 100 -2.54 -9.70 -10.04
N ALA A 101 -3.33 -8.65 -9.80
CA ALA A 101 -3.31 -7.47 -10.68
C ALA A 101 -1.92 -6.84 -10.71
N LEU A 102 -1.52 -6.35 -11.89
CA LEU A 102 -0.24 -5.69 -12.09
C LEU A 102 -0.45 -4.18 -12.19
N LEU A 103 0.24 -3.45 -11.33
CA LEU A 103 0.30 -1.99 -11.33
C LEU A 103 1.58 -1.56 -12.02
N HIS A 104 1.44 -0.93 -13.17
CA HIS A 104 2.53 -0.28 -13.87
C HIS A 104 2.61 1.16 -13.37
N LEU A 105 3.73 1.52 -12.75
CA LEU A 105 3.97 2.80 -12.11
C LEU A 105 5.13 3.50 -12.83
N GLY A 106 4.85 4.64 -13.45
CA GLY A 106 5.86 5.34 -14.25
C GLY A 106 6.26 4.55 -15.50
N ALA A 107 7.53 4.62 -15.86
CA ALA A 107 8.04 4.02 -17.10
C ALA A 107 8.26 2.50 -16.98
N ASP A 108 8.91 2.07 -15.89
CA ASP A 108 9.49 0.72 -15.81
C ASP A 108 8.95 -0.14 -14.66
N ALA A 109 8.46 0.49 -13.59
CA ALA A 109 8.20 -0.22 -12.35
C ALA A 109 6.87 -0.98 -12.41
N VAL A 110 6.90 -2.25 -11.99
CA VAL A 110 5.72 -3.12 -11.95
C VAL A 110 5.57 -3.74 -10.57
N VAL A 111 4.40 -3.54 -9.97
CA VAL A 111 4.01 -4.11 -8.67
C VAL A 111 2.84 -5.07 -8.85
N GLU A 112 3.00 -6.30 -8.40
CA GLU A 112 1.89 -7.26 -8.32
C GLU A 112 1.15 -7.09 -7.00
N VAL A 113 -0.18 -6.96 -7.06
CA VAL A 113 -1.06 -6.82 -5.91
C VAL A 113 -1.19 -8.16 -5.19
N THR A 114 -0.81 -8.20 -3.91
CA THR A 114 -0.85 -9.41 -3.09
C THR A 114 -2.03 -9.47 -2.13
N GLY A 115 -2.59 -8.32 -1.73
CA GLY A 115 -3.75 -8.29 -0.83
C GLY A 115 -3.98 -6.96 -0.15
N LEU A 116 -4.95 -6.92 0.76
CA LEU A 116 -5.29 -5.77 1.59
C LEU A 116 -4.28 -5.59 2.72
N ARG A 117 -3.89 -4.35 2.98
CA ARG A 117 -3.17 -4.02 4.20
C ARG A 117 -4.08 -4.25 5.40
N ASN A 118 -3.57 -4.92 6.44
CA ASN A 118 -4.29 -5.06 7.72
C ASN A 118 -4.17 -3.80 8.58
N PRO A 119 -5.27 -3.09 8.89
CA PRO A 119 -5.25 -2.03 9.88
C PRO A 119 -4.92 -2.55 11.29
N CYS A 120 -4.16 -1.76 12.04
CA CYS A 120 -3.70 -2.11 13.37
C CYS A 120 -3.79 -0.90 14.32
N ALA A 121 -3.65 -1.15 15.62
CA ALA A 121 -3.75 -0.15 16.68
C ALA A 121 -2.75 1.02 16.53
N GLN A 122 -1.67 0.86 15.75
CA GLN A 122 -0.74 1.97 15.47
C GLN A 122 -1.43 3.15 14.77
N ILE A 123 -2.53 2.92 14.04
CA ILE A 123 -3.33 3.99 13.43
C ILE A 123 -3.94 4.89 14.51
N ASP A 124 -4.51 4.31 15.57
CA ASP A 124 -5.04 5.10 16.68
C ASP A 124 -3.92 5.73 17.53
N GLY A 125 -2.74 5.11 17.56
CA GLY A 125 -1.53 5.73 18.10
C GLY A 125 -1.05 6.95 17.32
N PHE A 126 -1.28 6.97 15.99
CA PHE A 126 -1.03 8.14 15.15
C PHE A 126 -2.12 9.21 15.30
N ARG A 127 -3.40 8.80 15.30
CA ARG A 127 -4.53 9.69 15.53
C ARG A 127 -5.70 8.93 16.13
N ALA A 128 -6.06 9.29 17.36
CA ALA A 128 -7.12 8.61 18.11
C ALA A 128 -8.45 8.58 17.35
N GLY A 129 -9.03 7.38 17.22
CA GLY A 129 -10.33 7.17 16.57
C GLY A 129 -10.26 7.11 15.05
N LEU A 130 -9.07 7.08 14.46
CA LEU A 130 -8.90 6.93 13.01
C LEU A 130 -9.05 5.47 12.57
N LEU A 131 -8.72 4.49 13.42
CA LEU A 131 -8.82 3.07 13.07
C LEU A 131 -10.25 2.66 12.69
N LYS A 132 -11.26 3.17 13.39
CA LYS A 132 -12.68 2.92 13.09
C LYS A 132 -13.16 3.52 11.77
N GLN A 133 -12.41 4.45 11.17
CA GLN A 133 -12.74 5.02 9.86
C GLN A 133 -12.19 4.16 8.72
N VAL A 134 -11.11 3.43 8.97
CA VAL A 134 -10.43 2.60 7.95
C VAL A 134 -10.73 1.10 8.08
N VAL A 135 -11.50 0.71 9.10
CA VAL A 135 -12.06 -0.62 9.29
C VAL A 135 -13.55 -0.49 9.58
N GLY A 136 -14.37 -1.09 8.74
CA GLY A 136 -15.83 -1.09 8.90
C GLY A 136 -16.44 -2.44 8.57
N ARG A 137 -17.77 -2.45 8.43
CA ARG A 137 -18.53 -3.57 7.88
C ARG A 137 -19.40 -3.10 6.72
N ASP A 138 -19.54 -3.94 5.70
CA ASP A 138 -20.50 -3.69 4.63
C ASP A 138 -21.92 -4.12 5.04
N ALA A 139 -22.87 -3.97 4.12
CA ALA A 139 -24.28 -4.31 4.33
C ALA A 139 -24.51 -5.81 4.62
N SER A 140 -23.59 -6.68 4.21
CA SER A 140 -23.63 -8.11 4.51
C SER A 140 -22.96 -8.46 5.85
N GLY A 141 -22.42 -7.46 6.55
CA GLY A 141 -21.68 -7.62 7.79
C GLY A 141 -20.23 -8.03 7.60
N GLN A 142 -19.71 -8.12 6.37
CA GLN A 142 -18.32 -8.49 6.13
C GLN A 142 -17.36 -7.33 6.44
N VAL A 143 -16.17 -7.67 6.94
CA VAL A 143 -15.17 -6.67 7.36
C VAL A 143 -14.54 -6.02 6.13
N VAL A 144 -14.73 -4.70 6.01
CA VAL A 144 -14.10 -3.87 4.97
C VAL A 144 -12.85 -3.21 5.54
N ARG A 145 -11.73 -3.32 4.81
CA ARG A 145 -10.45 -2.68 5.15
C ARG A 145 -10.14 -1.65 4.08
N LYS A 146 -10.10 -0.38 4.47
CA LYS A 146 -9.89 0.73 3.54
C LYS A 146 -8.44 1.20 3.45
N ALA A 147 -7.57 0.75 4.36
CA ALA A 147 -6.21 1.28 4.50
C ALA A 147 -5.22 0.81 3.42
N GLY A 148 -5.67 0.64 2.18
CA GLY A 148 -4.82 0.33 1.04
C GLY A 148 -4.51 -1.15 0.83
N ILE A 149 -3.61 -1.38 -0.13
CA ILE A 149 -3.18 -2.69 -0.60
C ILE A 149 -1.68 -2.86 -0.41
N MET A 150 -1.24 -4.10 -0.40
CA MET A 150 0.16 -4.50 -0.44
C MET A 150 0.49 -5.10 -1.80
N GLY A 151 1.77 -5.00 -2.16
CA GLY A 151 2.27 -5.66 -3.36
C GLY A 151 3.74 -6.04 -3.26
N VAL A 152 4.17 -6.82 -4.25
CA VAL A 152 5.55 -7.22 -4.47
C VAL A 152 6.07 -6.63 -5.77
N VAL A 153 7.36 -6.28 -5.80
CA VAL A 153 7.98 -5.67 -6.98
C VAL A 153 8.38 -6.77 -7.95
N LEU A 154 7.78 -6.78 -9.14
CA LEU A 154 8.16 -7.68 -10.23
C LEU A 154 9.23 -7.06 -11.12
N ALA A 155 9.07 -5.79 -11.45
CA ALA A 155 10.04 -5.01 -12.21
C ALA A 155 10.39 -3.72 -11.45
N GLY A 156 11.69 -3.42 -11.40
CA GLY A 156 12.20 -2.26 -10.69
C GLY A 156 12.16 -1.01 -11.56
N GLY A 157 12.34 0.13 -10.93
CA GLY A 157 12.31 1.42 -11.61
C GLY A 157 12.18 2.56 -10.61
N GLU A 158 12.43 3.77 -11.09
CA GLU A 158 12.15 4.97 -10.31
C GLU A 158 10.70 5.39 -10.51
N ILE A 159 10.06 5.81 -9.43
CA ILE A 159 8.71 6.36 -9.45
C ILE A 159 8.68 7.71 -8.75
N ARG A 160 7.92 8.64 -9.33
CA ARG A 160 7.81 10.05 -8.93
C ARG A 160 6.35 10.48 -8.80
N PRO A 161 6.05 11.51 -8.00
CA PRO A 161 4.77 12.18 -8.07
C PRO A 161 4.50 12.69 -9.50
N GLY A 162 3.29 12.47 -10.01
CA GLY A 162 2.88 12.77 -11.37
C GLY A 162 3.01 11.60 -12.35
N ASP A 163 3.71 10.53 -11.98
CA ASP A 163 3.86 9.37 -12.87
C ASP A 163 2.51 8.68 -13.14
N PRO A 164 2.30 8.18 -14.37
CA PRO A 164 1.11 7.42 -14.70
C PRO A 164 1.04 6.12 -13.89
N LEU A 165 -0.19 5.74 -13.54
CA LEU A 165 -0.52 4.41 -13.04
C LEU A 165 -1.44 3.75 -14.06
N THR A 166 -1.09 2.55 -14.53
CA THR A 166 -1.99 1.72 -15.32
C THR A 166 -2.10 0.32 -14.74
N VAL A 167 -3.27 -0.30 -14.91
CA VAL A 167 -3.56 -1.62 -14.34
C VAL A 167 -3.76 -2.66 -15.43
N THR A 168 -3.06 -3.77 -15.30
CA THR A 168 -3.29 -5.01 -16.05
C THR A 168 -3.92 -6.05 -15.12
N LEU A 169 -5.05 -6.61 -15.52
CA LEU A 169 -5.75 -7.63 -14.74
C LEU A 169 -5.19 -9.02 -15.06
N PRO A 170 -5.15 -9.95 -14.08
CA PRO A 170 -4.78 -11.33 -14.35
C PRO A 170 -5.86 -12.03 -15.17
N ASP A 171 -5.50 -13.17 -15.76
CA ASP A 171 -6.47 -14.05 -16.42
C ASP A 171 -7.52 -14.54 -15.41
N GLY A 172 -8.75 -14.77 -15.91
CA GLY A 172 -9.88 -15.17 -15.08
C GLY A 172 -9.79 -16.63 -14.60
N PRO A 173 -10.53 -16.99 -13.53
CA PRO A 173 -11.42 -16.14 -12.75
C PRO A 173 -10.69 -15.25 -11.73
N HIS A 174 -11.19 -14.02 -11.54
CA HIS A 174 -10.63 -13.05 -10.59
C HIS A 174 -10.94 -13.43 -9.15
N ARG A 175 -9.94 -13.31 -8.28
CA ARG A 175 -10.08 -13.51 -6.82
C ARG A 175 -10.02 -12.18 -6.10
N PRO A 176 -10.95 -11.89 -5.17
CA PRO A 176 -10.91 -10.66 -4.38
C PRO A 176 -9.66 -10.61 -3.49
N LEU A 177 -9.29 -9.42 -3.03
CA LEU A 177 -8.16 -9.25 -2.13
C LEU A 177 -8.50 -9.75 -0.73
N GLU A 178 -7.62 -10.59 -0.20
CA GLU A 178 -7.62 -10.96 1.20
C GLU A 178 -6.57 -10.17 1.98
N ARG A 179 -6.65 -10.20 3.30
CA ARG A 179 -5.65 -9.56 4.15
C ARG A 179 -4.32 -10.30 4.06
N VAL A 180 -3.24 -9.54 3.80
CA VAL A 180 -1.85 -9.99 3.94
C VAL A 180 -1.12 -9.32 5.08
#